data_AF-A0A150FQW6-F1
#
_entry.id   AF-A0A150FQW6-F1
#
_cell.length_a   1.000
_cell.length_b   1.000
_cell.length_c   1.000
_cell.angle_alpha   90.00
_cell.angle_beta   90.00
_cell.angle_gamma   90.00
#
_symmetry.space_group_name_H-M   'P 1'
#
loop_
_entity.id
_entity.type
_entity.pdbx_description
1 polymer ?
#
loop_
_entity_poly.entity_id
_entity_poly.type
_entity_poly.pdbx_seq_one_letter_code
_entity_poly.pdbx_strand_id
1 'polypeptide(L)'
;MSITVEVKNLEKTLKKMALYSKEKEIEIDSIVKKTAKGIASKAKSLVPVKTGNLKSSIKPKYFRKKGPSATVFPRGKKGAHRHLLEYGTKQRRHKSGKSTGRVNPRLFMTPAHRSYENVYLSEIKKVVDKIDVI
;
A
#
# COMPACT_ATOMS: atom_id res chain seq x y z
N MET A 1 9.39 -53.71 -9.83
CA MET A 1 8.82 -53.87 -8.48
C MET A 1 8.67 -52.47 -7.90
N SER A 2 7.46 -51.94 -7.76
CA SER A 2 7.21 -50.59 -7.24
C SER A 2 6.91 -50.65 -5.75
N ILE A 3 7.73 -49.95 -4.94
CA ILE A 3 7.50 -49.82 -3.50
C ILE A 3 6.56 -48.63 -3.28
N THR A 4 5.33 -48.91 -2.84
CA THR A 4 4.37 -47.90 -2.39
C THR A 4 4.48 -47.73 -0.88
N VAL A 5 4.94 -46.56 -0.44
CA VAL A 5 5.01 -46.19 0.98
C VAL A 5 3.74 -45.44 1.35
N GLU A 6 2.90 -46.04 2.20
CA GLU A 6 1.67 -45.42 2.69
C GLU A 6 1.98 -44.53 3.91
N VAL A 7 2.05 -43.22 3.69
CA VAL A 7 2.29 -42.25 4.78
C VAL A 7 0.98 -42.00 5.53
N LYS A 8 0.81 -42.63 6.70
CA LYS A 8 -0.32 -42.35 7.60
C LYS A 8 -0.39 -40.86 7.95
N ASN A 9 -1.60 -40.29 7.91
CA ASN A 9 -1.93 -38.89 8.23
C ASN A 9 -1.54 -37.80 7.21
N LEU A 10 -1.14 -38.14 5.98
CA LEU A 10 -0.81 -37.15 4.95
C LEU A 10 -1.92 -36.11 4.71
N GLU A 11 -3.17 -36.55 4.55
CA GLU A 11 -4.31 -35.64 4.34
C GLU A 11 -4.58 -34.69 5.50
N LYS A 12 -4.43 -35.17 6.75
CA LYS A 12 -4.61 -34.34 7.95
C LYS A 12 -3.52 -33.29 8.04
N THR A 13 -2.28 -33.64 7.70
CA THR A 13 -1.15 -32.70 7.64
C THR A 13 -1.35 -31.67 6.55
N LEU A 14 -1.73 -32.08 5.33
CA LEU A 14 -2.03 -31.16 4.22
C LEU A 14 -3.15 -30.17 4.57
N LYS A 15 -4.23 -30.64 5.21
CA LYS A 15 -5.33 -29.76 5.69
C LYS A 15 -4.84 -28.76 6.74
N LYS A 16 -4.01 -29.18 7.69
CA LYS A 16 -3.43 -28.27 8.70
C LYS A 16 -2.48 -27.24 8.08
N MET A 17 -1.65 -27.65 7.11
CA MET A 17 -0.78 -26.73 6.37
C MET A 17 -1.59 -25.71 5.56
N ALA A 18 -2.67 -26.14 4.92
CA ALA A 18 -3.57 -25.25 4.18
C ALA A 18 -4.27 -24.25 5.12
N LEU A 19 -4.77 -24.69 6.28
CA LEU A 19 -5.38 -23.80 7.27
C LEU A 19 -4.37 -22.78 7.82
N TYR A 20 -3.17 -23.22 8.15
CA TYR A 20 -2.08 -22.35 8.60
C TYR A 20 -1.73 -21.28 7.55
N SER A 21 -1.71 -21.66 6.27
CA SER A 21 -1.49 -20.70 5.18
C SER A 21 -2.61 -19.64 5.08
N LYS A 22 -3.86 -20.05 5.33
CA LYS A 22 -5.04 -19.18 5.28
C LYS A 22 -5.13 -18.22 6.47
N GLU A 23 -4.85 -18.69 7.68
CA GLU A 23 -4.80 -17.86 8.88
C GLU A 23 -3.75 -16.75 8.75
N LYS A 24 -2.60 -17.09 8.18
CA LYS A 24 -1.55 -16.12 7.88
C LYS A 24 -1.95 -15.11 6.82
N GLU A 25 -2.61 -15.56 5.76
CA GLU A 25 -3.10 -14.64 4.73
C GLU A 25 -4.08 -13.62 5.33
N ILE A 26 -4.92 -14.04 6.29
CA ILE A 26 -5.82 -13.14 7.04
C ILE A 26 -5.03 -12.16 7.92
N GLU A 27 -4.00 -12.62 8.62
CA GLU A 27 -3.13 -11.76 9.46
C GLU A 27 -2.42 -10.69 8.59
N ILE A 28 -1.86 -11.11 7.45
CA ILE A 28 -1.21 -10.22 6.48
C ILE A 28 -2.22 -9.23 5.87
N ASP A 29 -3.42 -9.68 5.47
CA ASP A 29 -4.48 -8.80 4.95
C ASP A 29 -4.91 -7.75 5.99
N SER A 30 -4.94 -8.12 7.26
CA SER A 30 -5.22 -7.19 8.36
C SER A 30 -4.14 -6.10 8.48
N ILE A 31 -2.86 -6.49 8.47
CA ILE A 31 -1.70 -5.58 8.50
C ILE A 31 -1.74 -4.62 7.30
N VAL A 32 -1.97 -5.16 6.10
CA VAL A 32 -2.07 -4.38 4.86
C VAL A 32 -3.21 -3.36 4.94
N LYS A 33 -4.39 -3.75 5.45
CA LYS A 33 -5.52 -2.82 5.62
C LYS A 33 -5.23 -1.73 6.64
N LYS A 34 -4.64 -2.09 7.78
CA LYS A 34 -4.31 -1.17 8.86
C LYS A 34 -3.31 -0.12 8.38
N THR A 35 -2.21 -0.55 7.80
CA THR A 35 -1.16 0.34 7.27
C THR A 35 -1.69 1.20 6.13
N ALA A 36 -2.45 0.65 5.18
CA ALA A 36 -3.03 1.42 4.09
C ALA A 36 -4.02 2.50 4.57
N LYS A 37 -4.85 2.21 5.59
CA LYS A 37 -5.71 3.21 6.24
C LYS A 37 -4.88 4.29 6.93
N GLY A 38 -3.82 3.90 7.64
CA GLY A 38 -2.89 4.82 8.31
C GLY A 38 -2.22 5.79 7.33
N ILE A 39 -1.67 5.27 6.23
CA ILE A 39 -1.08 6.08 5.15
C ILE A 39 -2.11 7.04 4.57
N ALA A 40 -3.33 6.57 4.27
CA ALA A 40 -4.38 7.43 3.73
C ALA A 40 -4.77 8.56 4.69
N SER A 41 -4.87 8.26 5.98
CA SER A 41 -5.17 9.26 7.02
C SER A 41 -4.06 10.31 7.12
N LYS A 42 -2.80 9.87 7.17
CA LYS A 42 -1.64 10.77 7.22
C LYS A 42 -1.51 11.63 5.97
N ALA A 43 -1.70 11.06 4.79
CA ALA A 43 -1.70 11.83 3.55
C ALA A 43 -2.82 12.88 3.53
N LYS A 44 -4.00 12.56 4.07
CA LYS A 44 -5.13 13.50 4.21
C LYS A 44 -4.89 14.63 5.20
N SER A 45 -3.99 14.46 6.18
CA SER A 45 -3.63 15.54 7.11
C SER A 45 -2.56 16.48 6.55
N LEU A 46 -1.71 15.99 5.64
CA LEU A 46 -0.63 16.77 5.02
C LEU A 46 -1.07 17.52 3.76
N VAL A 47 -2.06 17.00 3.05
CA VAL A 47 -2.52 17.54 1.77
C VAL A 47 -3.07 18.97 1.93
N PRO A 48 -2.68 19.92 1.05
CA PRO A 48 -3.30 21.24 1.03
C PRO A 48 -4.79 21.15 0.73
N VAL A 49 -5.60 21.89 1.51
CA VAL A 49 -7.06 21.91 1.36
C VAL A 49 -7.51 23.28 0.87
N LYS A 50 -8.06 23.33 -0.34
CA LYS A 50 -8.83 24.47 -0.84
C LYS A 50 -10.32 24.13 -0.95
N THR A 51 -10.65 23.13 -1.77
CA THR A 51 -12.03 22.62 -1.95
C THR A 51 -12.26 21.25 -1.31
N GLY A 52 -11.20 20.59 -0.83
CA GLY A 52 -11.28 19.22 -0.26
C GLY A 52 -11.40 18.09 -1.29
N ASN A 53 -11.51 18.38 -2.59
CA ASN A 53 -11.58 17.36 -3.64
C ASN A 53 -10.35 16.44 -3.66
N LEU A 54 -9.15 17.01 -3.56
CA LEU A 54 -7.93 16.21 -3.52
C LEU A 54 -7.88 15.35 -2.25
N LYS A 55 -8.18 15.92 -1.07
CA LYS A 55 -8.21 15.21 0.21
C LYS A 55 -9.19 14.03 0.19
N SER A 56 -10.40 14.23 -0.33
CA SER A 56 -11.40 13.16 -0.45
C SER A 56 -11.02 12.08 -1.47
N SER A 57 -10.18 12.42 -2.46
CA SER A 57 -9.73 11.46 -3.48
C SER A 57 -8.65 10.48 -2.99
N ILE A 58 -7.97 10.77 -1.87
CA ILE A 58 -6.95 9.89 -1.26
C ILE A 58 -7.65 8.67 -0.66
N LYS A 59 -7.44 7.50 -1.28
CA LYS A 59 -8.06 6.25 -0.81
C LYS A 59 -7.21 5.01 -1.09
N PRO A 60 -7.20 4.03 -0.16
CA PRO A 60 -6.61 2.72 -0.41
C PRO A 60 -7.41 1.97 -1.47
N LYS A 61 -6.73 1.18 -2.29
CA LYS A 61 -7.32 0.13 -3.14
C LYS A 61 -6.64 -1.18 -2.79
N TYR A 62 -7.45 -2.16 -2.41
CA TYR A 62 -7.00 -3.49 -2.02
C TYR A 62 -7.02 -4.42 -3.22
N PHE A 63 -6.04 -5.31 -3.28
CA PHE A 63 -5.95 -6.39 -4.26
C PHE A 63 -5.80 -7.71 -3.51
N ARG A 64 -6.48 -8.74 -4.02
CA ARG A 64 -6.52 -10.08 -3.42
C ARG A 64 -6.12 -11.19 -4.38
N LYS A 65 -6.20 -10.95 -5.70
CA LYS A 65 -5.97 -11.99 -6.73
C LYS A 65 -4.57 -12.60 -6.72
N LYS A 66 -3.57 -11.90 -6.17
CA LYS A 66 -2.17 -12.34 -6.09
C LYS A 66 -1.63 -12.27 -4.65
N GLY A 67 -2.53 -12.37 -3.67
CA GLY A 67 -2.23 -12.17 -2.25
C GLY A 67 -2.55 -10.76 -1.74
N PRO A 68 -2.51 -10.57 -0.40
CA PRO A 68 -2.96 -9.34 0.23
C PRO A 68 -2.02 -8.17 -0.09
N SER A 69 -2.54 -7.19 -0.82
CA SER A 69 -1.77 -5.98 -1.15
C SER A 69 -2.69 -4.76 -1.27
N ALA A 70 -2.12 -3.59 -1.07
CA ALA A 70 -2.85 -2.33 -1.18
C ALA A 70 -2.01 -1.24 -1.82
N THR A 71 -2.67 -0.37 -2.59
CA THR A 71 -2.07 0.89 -3.06
C THR A 71 -2.85 2.07 -2.51
N VAL A 72 -2.15 3.06 -1.97
CA VAL A 72 -2.74 4.29 -1.45
C VAL A 72 -2.33 5.44 -2.34
N PHE A 73 -3.28 6.10 -2.97
CA PHE A 73 -3.02 7.27 -3.80
C PHE A 73 -4.30 8.09 -3.99
N PRO A 74 -4.23 9.37 -4.39
CA PRO A 74 -5.40 10.11 -4.84
C PRO A 74 -5.93 9.53 -6.15
N ARG A 75 -7.25 9.31 -6.25
CA ARG A 75 -7.89 8.58 -7.36
C ARG A 75 -9.04 9.34 -8.02
N GLY A 76 -9.27 9.04 -9.29
CA GLY A 76 -10.35 9.60 -10.09
C GLY A 76 -10.13 11.06 -10.47
N LYS A 77 -11.15 11.67 -11.09
CA LYS A 77 -11.08 13.04 -11.62
C LYS A 77 -10.69 14.07 -10.56
N LYS A 78 -11.14 13.88 -9.31
CA LYS A 78 -10.85 14.76 -8.17
C LYS A 78 -9.36 14.82 -7.76
N GLY A 79 -8.55 13.87 -8.22
CA GLY A 79 -7.10 13.81 -7.98
C GLY A 79 -6.24 13.89 -9.25
N ALA A 80 -6.77 14.34 -10.39
CA ALA A 80 -6.04 14.30 -11.66
C ALA A 80 -4.68 15.03 -11.61
N HIS A 81 -4.67 16.23 -11.04
CA HIS A 81 -3.47 17.09 -10.97
C HIS A 81 -2.65 16.92 -9.67
N ARG A 82 -2.86 15.84 -8.92
CA ARG A 82 -2.16 15.55 -7.66
C ARG A 82 -0.63 15.57 -7.77
N HIS A 83 -0.10 15.12 -8.90
CA HIS A 83 1.33 15.04 -9.16
C HIS A 83 1.98 16.43 -9.23
N LEU A 84 1.24 17.45 -9.68
CA LEU A 84 1.72 18.84 -9.69
C LEU A 84 1.93 19.36 -8.26
N LEU A 85 1.14 18.89 -7.29
CA LEU A 85 1.31 19.28 -5.89
C LEU A 85 2.37 18.43 -5.20
N GLU A 86 2.40 17.12 -5.45
CA GLU A 86 3.41 16.25 -4.83
C GLU A 86 4.83 16.64 -5.29
N TYR A 87 5.04 16.78 -6.61
CA TYR A 87 6.38 16.96 -7.17
C TYR A 87 6.67 18.36 -7.69
N GLY A 88 5.66 19.23 -7.77
CA GLY A 88 5.82 20.56 -8.34
C GLY A 88 5.96 20.54 -9.86
N THR A 89 6.28 21.70 -10.41
CA THR A 89 6.66 21.85 -11.82
C THR A 89 7.87 22.76 -11.95
N LYS A 90 8.66 22.56 -13.00
CA LYS A 90 9.66 23.56 -13.42
C LYS A 90 8.96 24.85 -13.89
N GLN A 91 9.74 25.93 -13.97
CA GLN A 91 9.28 27.18 -14.55
C GLN A 91 8.88 26.95 -16.01
N ARG A 92 7.67 27.36 -16.37
CA ARG A 92 7.17 27.29 -17.75
C ARG A 92 7.15 28.69 -18.38
N ARG A 93 7.46 28.75 -19.67
CA ARG A 93 7.47 29.97 -20.49
C ARG A 93 6.79 29.71 -21.83
N HIS A 94 6.10 30.71 -22.35
CA HIS A 94 5.63 30.73 -23.74
C HIS A 94 6.80 30.96 -24.71
N LYS A 95 6.57 30.72 -26.00
CA LYS A 95 7.52 31.06 -27.08
C LYS A 95 7.89 32.56 -27.08
N SER A 96 6.97 33.43 -26.67
CA SER A 96 7.21 34.88 -26.50
C SER A 96 8.04 35.26 -25.28
N GLY A 97 8.56 34.29 -24.52
CA GLY A 97 9.34 34.53 -23.30
C GLY A 97 8.52 34.77 -22.03
N LYS A 98 7.20 35.02 -22.16
CA LYS A 98 6.29 35.24 -21.02
C LYS A 98 6.23 34.02 -20.10
N SER A 99 6.48 34.26 -18.82
CA SER A 99 6.39 33.26 -17.75
C SER A 99 4.93 32.84 -17.51
N THR A 100 4.68 31.53 -17.42
CA THR A 100 3.38 30.96 -17.02
C THR A 100 3.40 30.44 -15.57
N GLY A 101 4.48 30.69 -14.85
CA GLY A 101 4.64 30.27 -13.45
C GLY A 101 5.21 28.87 -13.24
N ARG A 102 5.31 28.51 -11.97
CA ARG A 102 5.73 27.20 -11.45
C ARG A 102 4.85 26.82 -10.27
N VAL A 103 4.68 25.51 -10.05
CA VAL A 103 4.08 24.98 -8.83
C VAL A 103 5.19 24.49 -7.92
N ASN A 104 5.29 25.04 -6.71
CA ASN A 104 6.22 24.53 -5.72
C ASN A 104 5.70 23.19 -5.15
N PRO A 105 6.56 22.17 -4.98
CA PRO A 105 6.16 20.89 -4.41
C PRO A 105 5.70 21.07 -2.95
N ARG A 106 4.65 20.35 -2.60
CA ARG A 106 4.14 20.18 -1.24
C ARG A 106 3.83 18.70 -1.03
N LEU A 107 4.87 17.97 -0.64
CA LEU A 107 4.81 16.53 -0.44
C LEU A 107 3.76 16.16 0.61
N PHE A 108 2.87 15.24 0.25
CA PHE A 108 1.84 14.72 1.16
C PHE A 108 1.73 13.20 1.09
N MET A 109 2.05 12.57 -0.04
CA MET A 109 2.08 11.11 -0.16
C MET A 109 3.41 10.53 0.32
N THR A 110 4.53 11.06 -0.15
CA THR A 110 5.88 10.58 0.19
C THR A 110 6.12 10.53 1.71
N PRO A 111 5.91 11.61 2.47
CA PRO A 111 6.05 11.56 3.93
C PRO A 111 5.07 10.60 4.61
N ALA A 112 3.85 10.45 4.07
CA ALA A 112 2.88 9.51 4.60
C ALA A 112 3.30 8.04 4.41
N HIS A 113 3.85 7.70 3.24
CA HIS A 113 4.41 6.37 2.98
C HIS A 113 5.58 6.07 3.91
N ARG A 114 6.57 6.98 3.96
CA ARG A 114 7.75 6.81 4.83
C ARG A 114 7.39 6.62 6.31
N SER A 115 6.38 7.33 6.80
CA SER A 115 5.97 7.20 8.22
C SER A 115 5.42 5.83 8.60
N TYR A 116 4.95 5.03 7.64
CA TYR A 116 4.37 3.70 7.88
C TYR A 116 5.23 2.55 7.35
N GLU A 117 6.35 2.85 6.69
CA GLU A 117 7.23 1.85 6.08
C GLU A 117 7.79 0.89 7.14
N ASN A 118 8.42 1.43 8.18
CA ASN A 118 8.97 0.60 9.28
C ASN A 118 7.89 -0.15 10.05
N VAL A 119 6.71 0.45 10.23
CA VAL A 119 5.58 -0.20 10.90
C VAL A 119 5.14 -1.42 10.08
N TYR A 120 4.93 -1.24 8.78
CA TYR A 120 4.55 -2.32 7.87
C TYR A 120 5.61 -3.43 7.85
N LEU A 121 6.88 -3.09 7.64
CA LEU A 121 7.97 -4.08 7.59
C LEU A 121 8.11 -4.86 8.89
N SER A 122 8.02 -4.18 10.04
CA SER A 122 8.11 -4.84 11.35
C SER A 122 6.92 -5.75 11.65
N GLU A 123 5.70 -5.36 11.27
CA GLU A 123 4.50 -6.18 11.44
C GLU A 123 4.53 -7.41 10.53
N ILE A 124 4.92 -7.25 9.26
CA ILE A 124 5.07 -8.37 8.33
C ILE A 124 6.16 -9.33 8.79
N LYS A 125 7.33 -8.81 9.21
CA LYS A 125 8.44 -9.63 9.70
C LYS A 125 8.01 -10.53 10.87
N LYS A 126 7.20 -10.02 11.81
CA LYS A 126 6.67 -10.83 12.92
C LYS A 126 5.77 -11.99 12.48
N VAL A 127 5.06 -11.86 11.37
CA VAL A 127 4.21 -12.93 10.82
C VAL A 127 5.05 -13.94 10.04
N VAL A 128 6.06 -13.44 9.32
CA VAL A 128 6.97 -14.25 8.51
C VAL A 128 7.97 -15.01 9.38
N ASP A 129 8.63 -14.40 10.36
CA ASP A 129 9.64 -15.09 11.20
C ASP A 129 9.03 -16.20 12.07
N LYS A 130 7.71 -16.20 12.31
CA LYS A 130 6.99 -17.36 12.88
C LYS A 130 7.05 -18.60 11.97
N ILE A 131 7.50 -18.47 10.72
CA ILE A 131 7.64 -19.54 9.71
C ILE A 131 8.91 -20.37 9.95
N ASP A 132 10.02 -19.75 10.33
CA ASP A 132 11.35 -20.38 10.29
C ASP A 132 11.68 -21.25 11.53
N VAL A 133 10.71 -21.45 12.44
CA VAL A 133 10.89 -22.22 13.69
C VAL A 133 10.19 -23.59 13.63
N ILE A 134 9.71 -24.03 12.45
CA ILE A 134 9.11 -25.35 12.21
C ILE A 134 9.97 -26.11 11.21
#